data_AF-A0A351X870-F1
#
_entry.id   AF-A0A351X870-F1
#
_cell.length_a   1.000
_cell.length_b   1.000
_cell.length_c   1.000
_cell.angle_alpha   90.00
_cell.angle_beta   90.00
_cell.angle_gamma   90.00
#
_symmetry.space_group_name_H-M   'P 1'
#
loop_
_entity.id
_entity.type
_entity.pdbx_description
1 polymer ?
#
loop_
_entity_poly.entity_id
_entity_poly.type
_entity_poly.pdbx_seq_one_letter_code
_entity_poly.pdbx_strand_id
1 'polypeptide(L)' 'ARSQNMPKENIERAIKRGTGESKDGSVFEQVFYEGYAPHGVALMIECFTENRNRTVAEVRHVLT' A
#
# COMPACT_ATOMS: atom_id res chain seq x y z
N ALA A 1 2.73 4.51 14.50
CA ALA A 1 3.34 5.74 13.96
C ALA A 1 4.25 6.44 14.98
N ARG A 2 3.74 6.91 16.14
CA ARG A 2 4.59 7.52 17.18
C ARG A 2 5.61 6.55 17.80
N SER A 3 5.26 5.26 17.87
CA SER A 3 6.13 4.16 18.30
C SER A 3 7.25 3.76 17.32
N GLN A 4 7.21 4.29 16.08
CA GLN A 4 8.21 4.06 15.03
C GLN A 4 9.08 5.31 14.78
N ASN A 5 9.16 6.22 15.77
CA ASN A 5 9.94 7.47 15.68
C ASN A 5 9.57 8.40 14.51
N MET A 6 8.33 8.33 14.00
CA MET A 6 7.87 9.24 12.94
C MET A 6 7.74 10.68 13.46
N PRO A 7 8.39 11.67 12.80
CA PRO A 7 8.17 13.09 13.10
C PRO A 7 6.70 13.48 13.02
N LYS A 8 6.23 14.29 13.96
CA LYS A 8 4.81 14.69 14.08
C LYS A 8 4.27 15.32 12.79
N GLU A 9 5.10 16.10 12.10
CA GLU A 9 4.78 16.75 10.83
C GLU A 9 4.47 15.75 9.70
N ASN A 10 5.18 14.61 9.64
CA ASN A 10 4.91 13.57 8.65
C ASN A 10 3.56 12.88 8.91
N ILE A 11 3.16 12.73 10.17
CA ILE A 11 1.86 12.17 10.56
C ILE A 11 0.75 13.12 10.13
N GLU A 12 0.88 14.42 10.44
CA GLU A 12 -0.13 15.43 10.07
C GLU A 12 -0.26 15.57 8.54
N ARG A 13 0.86 15.51 7.80
CA ARG A 13 0.83 15.50 6.33
C ARG A 13 0.14 14.25 5.77
N ALA A 14 0.37 13.08 6.36
CA ALA A 14 -0.30 11.85 5.94
C ALA A 14 -1.81 11.90 6.21
N ILE A 15 -2.23 12.47 7.36
CA ILE A 15 -3.65 12.68 7.69
C ILE A 15 -4.30 13.60 6.65
N LYS A 16 -3.69 14.75 6.33
CA LYS A 16 -4.20 15.70 5.33
C LYS A 16 -4.29 15.12 3.91
N ARG A 17 -3.44 14.13 3.58
CA ARG A 17 -3.53 13.39 2.31
C ARG A 17 -4.69 12.39 2.32
N GLY A 18 -4.92 11.69 3.44
CA GLY A 18 -6.01 10.73 3.58
C GLY A 18 -7.41 11.37 3.68
N THR A 19 -7.51 12.60 4.22
CA THR A 19 -8.79 13.33 4.33
C THR A 19 -9.20 14.07 3.06
N GLY A 20 -8.37 14.05 2.00
CA GLY A 20 -8.67 14.75 0.74
C GLY A 20 -8.49 16.27 0.79
N GLU A 21 -7.90 16.83 1.85
CA GLU A 21 -7.56 18.26 1.94
C GLU A 21 -6.37 18.64 1.03
N SER A 22 -5.60 17.66 0.58
CA SER A 22 -4.57 17.85 -0.46
C SER A 22 -5.18 17.73 -1.86
N LYS A 23 -5.02 18.77 -2.68
CA LYS A 23 -5.57 18.87 -4.05
C LYS A 23 -5.08 17.79 -5.03
N ASP A 24 -4.04 17.03 -4.69
CA ASP A 24 -3.56 15.86 -5.44
C ASP A 24 -4.28 14.59 -4.97
N GLY A 25 -5.58 14.51 -5.26
CA GLY A 25 -6.46 13.41 -4.83
C GLY A 25 -6.11 12.06 -5.45
N SER A 26 -5.03 11.42 -4.98
CA SER A 26 -4.84 9.99 -5.15
C SER A 26 -5.89 9.26 -4.31
N VAL A 27 -6.88 8.65 -4.96
CA VAL A 27 -7.78 7.70 -4.29
C VAL A 27 -6.96 6.45 -4.02
N PHE A 28 -6.57 6.27 -2.76
CA PHE A 28 -5.94 5.03 -2.34
C PHE A 28 -7.01 3.98 -2.05
N GLU A 29 -6.86 2.82 -2.68
CA GLU A 29 -7.68 1.65 -2.45
C GLU A 29 -6.88 0.56 -1.72
N GLN A 30 -7.57 -0.20 -0.88
CA GLN A 30 -7.06 -1.43 -0.30
C GLN A 30 -7.34 -2.58 -1.27
N VAL A 31 -6.30 -3.33 -1.63
CA VAL A 31 -6.39 -4.49 -2.52
C VAL A 31 -5.68 -5.67 -1.86
N PHE A 32 -6.34 -6.82 -1.86
CA PHE A 32 -5.75 -8.08 -1.42
C PHE A 32 -5.36 -8.90 -2.64
N TYR A 33 -4.14 -9.42 -2.64
CA TYR A 33 -3.65 -10.39 -3.61
C TYR A 33 -3.33 -11.70 -2.92
N GLU A 34 -3.67 -12.80 -3.58
CA GLU A 34 -3.41 -14.15 -3.12
C GLU A 34 -2.43 -14.81 -4.08
N GLY A 35 -1.48 -15.56 -3.55
CA GLY A 35 -0.46 -16.23 -4.34
C GLY A 35 0.23 -17.35 -3.58
N TYR A 36 1.11 -18.07 -4.27
CA TYR A 36 1.93 -19.12 -3.68
C TYR A 36 3.40 -18.78 -3.86
N ALA A 37 4.18 -18.97 -2.80
CA ALA A 37 5.64 -18.91 -2.84
C ALA A 37 6.24 -20.27 -3.27
N PRO A 38 7.56 -20.32 -3.53
CA PRO A 38 8.27 -21.58 -3.70
C PRO A 38 7.95 -22.56 -2.58
N HIS A 39 7.91 -23.86 -2.90
CA HIS A 39 7.50 -24.93 -1.98
C HIS A 39 6.02 -24.89 -1.55
N GLY A 40 5.17 -24.14 -2.24
CA GLY A 40 3.70 -24.20 -2.07
C GLY A 40 3.17 -23.47 -0.84
N VAL A 41 3.93 -22.52 -0.30
CA VAL A 41 3.49 -21.68 0.84
C VAL A 41 2.46 -20.67 0.35
N ALA A 42 1.27 -20.67 0.93
CA ALA A 42 0.22 -19.69 0.62
C ALA A 42 0.59 -18.31 1.16
N LEU A 43 0.41 -17.28 0.34
CA LEU A 43 0.66 -15.88 0.67
C LEU A 43 -0.62 -15.07 0.47
N MET A 44 -0.91 -14.22 1.47
CA MET A 44 -1.92 -13.17 1.39
C MET A 44 -1.20 -11.83 1.49
N ILE A 45 -1.33 -11.00 0.46
CA ILE A 45 -0.60 -9.75 0.30
C ILE A 45 -1.63 -8.62 0.35
N GLU A 46 -1.56 -7.81 1.41
CA GLU A 46 -2.36 -6.60 1.55
C GLU A 46 -1.61 -5.42 0.93
N CYS A 47 -2.25 -4.71 0.01
CA CYS A 47 -1.68 -3.56 -0.66
C CYS A 47 -2.58 -2.33 -0.48
N PHE A 48 -1.96 -1.18 -0.28
CA PHE A 48 -2.61 0.12 -0.32
C PHE A 48 -2.04 0.91 -1.48
N THR A 49 -2.84 1.17 -2.51
CA THR A 49 -2.34 1.71 -3.77
C THR A 49 -3.34 2.65 -4.44
N GLU A 50 -2.84 3.57 -5.23
CA GLU A 50 -3.63 4.44 -6.12
C GLU A 50 -3.78 3.85 -7.53
N ASN A 51 -3.08 2.74 -7.81
CA ASN A 51 -3.09 2.10 -9.12
C ASN A 51 -2.95 0.57 -8.98
N ARG A 52 -4.08 -0.13 -9.05
CA ARG A 52 -4.14 -1.59 -9.01
C ARG A 52 -3.37 -2.28 -10.14
N ASN A 53 -3.35 -1.70 -11.35
CA ASN A 53 -2.69 -2.30 -12.51
C ASN A 53 -1.16 -2.29 -12.37
N ARG A 54 -0.59 -1.20 -11.81
CA ARG A 54 0.83 -1.14 -11.48
C ARG A 54 1.18 -2.16 -10.39
N THR A 55 0.37 -2.18 -9.33
CA THR A 55 0.62 -3.02 -8.15
C THR A 55 0.54 -4.51 -8.48
N VAL A 56 -0.44 -4.95 -9.28
CA VAL A 56 -0.53 -6.37 -9.67
C VAL A 56 0.65 -6.79 -10.54
N ALA A 57 1.18 -5.91 -11.39
CA ALA A 57 2.35 -6.20 -12.22
C ALA A 57 3.60 -6.38 -11.34
N GLU A 58 3.81 -5.50 -10.37
CA GLU A 58 4.90 -5.61 -9.40
C GLU A 58 4.77 -6.87 -8.53
N VAL A 59 3.58 -7.16 -8.00
CA VAL A 59 3.33 -8.37 -7.19
C VAL A 59 3.61 -9.64 -8.00
N ARG A 60 3.18 -9.71 -9.26
CA ARG A 60 3.49 -10.85 -10.14
C ARG A 60 4.99 -10.99 -10.39
N HIS A 61 5.68 -9.88 -10.63
CA HIS A 61 7.13 -9.88 -10.85
C HIS A 61 7.89 -10.36 -9.61
N VAL A 62 7.42 -10.05 -8.40
CA VAL A 62 8.06 -10.51 -7.16
C VAL A 62 7.79 -12.00 -6.89
N LEU A 63 6.64 -12.52 -7.32
CA LEU A 63 6.24 -13.91 -7.10
C LEU A 63 6.72 -14.89 -8.21
N THR A 64 7.18 -14.37 -9.35
CA THR A 64 7.73 -15.17 -10.47
C THR A 64 9.23 -15.34 -10.29
#